data_AF-A0A1F3QKR6-F1
#
_entry.id   AF-A0A1F3QKR6-F1
#
_cell.length_a   1.000
_cell.length_b   1.000
_cell.length_c   1.000
_cell.angle_alpha   90.00
_cell.angle_beta   90.00
_cell.angle_gamma   90.00
#
_symmetry.space_group_name_H-M   'P 1'
#
loop_
_entity.id
_entity.type
_entity.pdbx_description
1 polymer ?
#
loop_
_entity_poly.entity_id
_entity_poly.type
_entity_poly.pdbx_seq_one_letter_code
_entity_poly.pdbx_strand_id
1 'polypeptide(L)'
;MAVRLQEVFGLFETPTINDGRTKILLHLLSPAYRPVQVTQDLKSFWTNTYSEVRKELRVRYKKHSWPEDPFTAIAVKGVKKKR
;
A
#
# COMPACT_ATOMS: atom_id res chain seq x y z
N MET A 1 2.57 -4.17 12.21
CA MET A 1 1.66 -3.00 12.11
C MET A 1 0.78 -3.20 10.88
N ALA A 2 -0.54 -3.03 10.97
CA ALA A 2 -1.44 -3.33 9.85
C ALA A 2 -2.01 -2.04 9.25
N VAL A 3 -1.87 -1.88 7.94
CA VAL A 3 -2.28 -0.66 7.22
C VAL A 3 -2.87 -1.03 5.87
N ARG A 4 -3.89 -0.30 5.42
CA ARG A 4 -4.47 -0.52 4.09
C ARG A 4 -3.53 0.01 3.03
N LEU A 5 -3.43 -0.72 1.92
CA LEU A 5 -2.52 -0.38 0.83
C LEU A 5 -2.78 1.03 0.25
N GLN A 6 -4.03 1.49 0.28
CA GLN A 6 -4.42 2.82 -0.20
C GLN A 6 -3.93 3.98 0.67
N GLU A 7 -3.64 3.70 1.94
CA GLU A 7 -3.18 4.70 2.90
C GLU A 7 -1.66 4.89 2.85
N VAL A 8 -0.94 3.98 2.19
CA VAL A 8 0.52 4.05 2.02
C VAL A 8 0.93 4.50 0.62
N PHE A 9 -0.01 4.88 -0.25
CA PHE A 9 0.35 5.53 -1.52
C PHE A 9 1.13 6.83 -1.26
N GLY A 10 2.17 7.06 -2.06
CA GLY A 10 3.12 8.15 -1.84
C GLY A 10 4.13 7.93 -0.71
N LEU A 11 4.06 6.81 0.02
CA LEU A 11 5.07 6.42 1.01
C LEU A 11 6.09 5.49 0.36
N PHE A 12 7.29 6.01 0.12
CA PHE A 12 8.36 5.33 -0.59
C PHE A 12 9.18 4.42 0.31
N GLU A 13 9.61 4.96 1.45
CA GLU A 13 10.50 4.31 2.39
C GLU A 13 9.70 3.65 3.51
N THR A 14 10.19 2.50 3.98
CA THR A 14 9.60 1.89 5.17
C THR A 14 9.83 2.82 6.36
N PRO A 15 8.80 3.17 7.13
CA PRO A 15 8.98 3.93 8.35
C PRO A 15 9.96 3.21 9.29
N THR A 16 10.70 4.00 10.05
CA THR A 16 11.66 3.51 11.02
C THR A 16 11.33 4.03 12.40
N ILE A 17 11.71 3.25 13.41
CA ILE A 17 11.64 3.61 14.82
C ILE A 17 13.07 3.57 15.41
N ASN A 18 13.20 3.95 16.69
CA ASN A 18 14.49 4.02 17.38
C ASN A 18 15.51 4.88 16.63
N ASP A 19 15.14 6.14 16.33
CA ASP A 19 15.96 7.09 15.58
C ASP A 19 16.50 6.53 14.25
N GLY A 20 15.65 5.84 13.50
CA GLY A 20 16.01 5.31 12.18
C GLY A 20 16.63 3.90 12.20
N ARG A 21 16.88 3.32 13.39
CA ARG A 21 17.65 2.07 13.51
C ARG A 21 16.84 0.82 13.18
N THR A 22 15.52 0.86 13.32
CA THR A 22 14.68 -0.33 13.15
C THR A 22 13.57 -0.06 12.15
N LYS A 23 13.58 -0.77 11.01
CA LYS A 23 12.46 -0.76 10.05
C LYS A 23 11.28 -1.54 10.60
N ILE A 24 10.08 -1.00 10.47
CA ILE A 24 8.87 -1.69 10.95
C ILE A 24 8.36 -2.72 9.94
N LEU A 25 7.81 -3.83 10.43
CA LEU A 25 7.09 -4.82 9.62
C LEU A 25 5.68 -4.31 9.31
N LEU A 26 5.43 -4.01 8.04
CA LEU A 26 4.16 -3.56 7.51
C LEU A 26 3.35 -4.75 7.00
N HIS A 27 2.13 -4.90 7.53
CA HIS A 27 1.13 -5.81 7.00
C HIS A 27 0.23 -4.97 6.11
N LEU A 28 0.46 -5.04 4.80
CA LEU A 28 -0.33 -4.34 3.80
C LEU A 28 -1.66 -5.08 3.63
N LEU A 29 -2.75 -4.36 3.80
CA LEU A 29 -4.10 -4.90 3.77
C LEU A 29 -4.86 -4.45 2.52
N SER A 30 -5.73 -5.35 2.05
CA SER A 30 -6.80 -5.02 1.11
C SER A 30 -7.89 -4.14 1.77
N PRO A 31 -8.84 -3.58 0.99
CA PRO A 31 -9.94 -2.78 1.54
C PRO A 31 -10.83 -3.54 2.53
N ALA A 32 -10.89 -4.87 2.44
CA ALA A 32 -11.61 -5.74 3.36
C ALA A 32 -10.77 -6.16 4.59
N TYR A 33 -9.68 -5.43 4.90
CA TYR A 33 -8.77 -5.71 6.02
C TYR A 33 -8.09 -7.09 5.98
N ARG A 34 -8.06 -7.75 4.82
CA ARG A 34 -7.29 -8.99 4.64
C ARG A 34 -5.85 -8.69 4.25
N PRO A 35 -4.84 -9.35 4.86
CA PRO A 35 -3.44 -9.22 4.45
C PRO A 35 -3.25 -9.59 2.98
N VAL A 36 -2.52 -8.76 2.25
CA VAL A 36 -2.12 -9.03 0.86
C VAL A 36 -0.61 -9.16 0.72
N GLN A 37 0.15 -8.47 1.57
CA GLN A 37 1.60 -8.57 1.62
C GLN A 37 2.07 -8.23 3.03
N VAL A 38 3.15 -8.86 3.47
CA VAL A 38 3.90 -8.46 4.66
C VAL A 38 5.32 -8.08 4.23
N THR A 39 5.79 -6.89 4.59
CA THR A 39 7.11 -6.40 4.16
C THR A 39 7.76 -5.48 5.20
N GLN A 40 9.09 -5.53 5.30
CA GLN A 40 9.93 -4.51 5.95
C GLN A 40 10.64 -3.60 4.93
N ASP A 41 10.47 -3.88 3.64
CA ASP A 41 11.01 -3.09 2.53
C ASP A 41 9.86 -2.66 1.61
N LEU A 42 9.36 -1.46 1.89
CA LEU A 42 8.25 -0.88 1.15
C LEU A 42 8.67 -0.48 -0.28
N LYS A 43 9.93 -0.10 -0.46
CA LYS A 43 10.48 0.28 -1.77
C LYS A 43 10.52 -0.91 -2.72
N SER A 44 11.07 -2.04 -2.26
CA SER A 44 11.09 -3.29 -3.02
C SER A 44 9.68 -3.79 -3.33
N PHE A 45 8.75 -3.62 -2.38
CA PHE A 45 7.34 -3.94 -2.61
C PHE A 45 6.76 -3.15 -3.79
N TRP A 46 6.96 -1.83 -3.84
CA TRP A 46 6.42 -1.00 -4.91
C TRP A 46 7.02 -1.33 -6.28
N THR A 47 8.32 -1.61 -6.35
CA THR A 47 9.00 -1.89 -7.63
C THR A 47 8.69 -3.29 -8.17
N ASN A 48 8.57 -4.28 -7.29
CA ASN A 48 8.57 -5.69 -7.70
C ASN A 48 7.19 -6.36 -7.56
N THR A 49 6.51 -6.14 -6.42
CA THR A 49 5.33 -6.94 -6.05
C THR A 49 4.02 -6.21 -6.28
N TYR A 50 4.00 -4.88 -6.19
CA TYR A 50 2.78 -4.09 -6.29
C TYR A 50 2.05 -4.29 -7.62
N SER A 51 2.77 -4.47 -8.73
CA SER A 51 2.16 -4.64 -10.05
C SER A 51 1.23 -5.87 -10.13
N GLU A 52 1.61 -6.98 -9.47
CA GLU A 52 0.84 -8.22 -9.40
C GLU A 52 -0.33 -8.08 -8.43
N VAL A 53 -0.06 -7.57 -7.22
CA VAL A 53 -1.09 -7.29 -6.19
C VAL A 53 -2.16 -6.34 -6.74
N ARG A 54 -1.76 -5.32 -7.50
CA ARG A 54 -2.65 -4.37 -8.18
C ARG A 54 -3.60 -5.09 -9.15
N LYS A 55 -3.11 -6.04 -9.94
CA LYS A 55 -3.95 -6.78 -10.90
C LYS A 55 -5.07 -7.54 -10.17
N GLU A 56 -4.72 -8.27 -9.10
CA GLU A 56 -5.71 -9.00 -8.30
C GLU A 56 -6.70 -8.05 -7.61
N LEU A 57 -6.20 -7.01 -6.95
CA LEU A 57 -7.02 -6.06 -6.21
C LEU A 57 -7.95 -5.25 -7.12
N ARG A 58 -7.51 -4.91 -8.33
CA ARG A 58 -8.34 -4.20 -9.32
C ARG A 58 -9.52 -5.05 -9.77
N VAL A 59 -9.35 -6.37 -9.91
CA VAL A 59 -10.43 -7.30 -10.26
C VAL A 59 -11.45 -7.42 -9.12
N ARG A 60 -10.98 -7.61 -7.88
CA ARG A 60 -11.84 -7.82 -6.71
C ARG A 60 -12.50 -6.53 -6.20
N TYR A 61 -11.81 -5.40 -6.29
CA TYR A 61 -12.23 -4.11 -5.70
C TYR A 61 -12.28 -2.99 -6.75
N LYS A 62 -13.11 -3.17 -7.79
CA LYS A 62 -13.26 -2.25 -8.93
C LYS A 62 -13.60 -0.80 -8.56
N LYS A 63 -14.27 -0.58 -7.41
CA LYS A 63 -14.67 0.76 -6.92
C LYS A 63 -13.51 1.55 -6.28
N HIS A 64 -12.38 0.92 -5.98
CA HIS A 64 -11.23 1.58 -5.36
C HIS A 64 -10.20 1.99 -6.41
N SER A 65 -9.43 3.04 -6.11
CA SER A 65 -8.34 3.51 -6.96
C SER A 65 -7.09 2.65 -6.76
N TRP A 66 -6.58 2.10 -7.86
CA TRP A 66 -5.34 1.33 -7.91
C TRP A 66 -4.39 1.96 -8.96
N PRO A 67 -3.61 2.98 -8.57
CA PRO A 67 -2.78 3.76 -9.48
C PRO A 67 -1.68 2.89 -10.11
N GLU A 68 -1.27 3.23 -11.34
CA GLU A 68 -0.10 2.59 -11.99
C GLU A 68 1.18 3.02 -11.34
N ASP A 69 1.25 4.31 -11.05
CA ASP A 69 2.34 4.89 -10.29
C ASP A 69 1.93 5.07 -8.82
N PRO A 70 2.35 4.17 -7.90
CA PRO A 70 2.07 4.30 -6.48
C PRO A 70 2.86 5.43 -5.82
N PHE A 71 3.89 5.96 -6.49
CA PHE A 71 4.82 6.95 -5.94
C PHE A 71 4.24 8.36 -5.96
N THR A 72 3.49 8.71 -7.01
CA THR A 72 2.83 10.02 -7.14
C THR A 72 1.37 9.99 -6.68
N ALA A 73 0.87 8.82 -6.30
CA ALA A 73 -0.51 8.66 -5.90
C ALA A 73 -0.78 9.27 -4.52
N ILE A 74 -1.86 10.05 -4.43
CA ILE A 74 -2.35 10.61 -3.18
C ILE A 74 -2.96 9.49 -2.33
N ALA A 75 -2.46 9.33 -1.10
CA ALA A 75 -3.06 8.43 -0.11
C ALA A 75 -4.54 8.75 0.11
N VAL A 76 -5.38 7.71 0.07
CA VAL A 76 -6.83 7.85 0.24
C VAL A 76 -7.34 6.89 1.31
N LYS A 77 -8.11 7.43 2.25
CA LYS A 77 -8.80 6.66 3.29
C LYS A 77 -10.12 6.09 2.73
N GLY A 78 -10.02 5.23 1.71
CA GLY A 78 -11.16 4.56 1.07
C GLY A 78 -11.50 5.06 -0.35
N VAL A 79 -12.72 4.79 -0.81
CA VAL A 79 -13.18 5.18 -2.17
C VAL A 79 -13.23 6.69 -2.30
N LYS A 80 -12.61 7.26 -3.35
CA LYS A 80 -12.76 8.68 -3.69
C LYS A 80 -14.24 9.01 -3.86
N LYS A 81 -14.79 9.84 -2.96
CA LYS A 81 -16.13 10.40 -3.14
C LYS A 81 -16.09 11.33 -4.36
N LYS A 82 -16.89 11.05 -5.38
CA LYS A 82 -17.19 12.05 -6.41
C LYS A 82 -17.93 13.20 -5.70
N ARG A 83 -17.37 14.41 -5.79
CA ARG A 83 -18.16 15.63 -5.60
C ARG A 83 -19.01 15.85 -6.84
#